data_AF-A0A966F2I0-F1
#
_entry.id   AF-A0A966F2I0-F1
#
_cell.length_a   1.000
_cell.length_b   1.000
_cell.length_c   1.000
_cell.angle_alpha   90.00
_cell.angle_beta   90.00
_cell.angle_gamma   90.00
#
_symmetry.space_group_name_H-M   'P 1'
#
loop_
_entity.id
_entity.type
_entity.pdbx_description
1 polymer ?
#
loop_
_entity_poly.entity_id
_entity_poly.type
_entity_poly.pdbx_seq_one_letter_code
_entity_poly.pdbx_strand_id
1 'polypeptide(L)'
;YAQFGPEVTPGQILAGLRAIGFDSAVDLSFMCELVAGATDAYLSECDGPWPKISVTCPAVLRLIQIRYPELLAHLVPIETPRELAA
;
A
#
# COMPACT_ATOMS: atom_id res chain seq x y z
N TYR A 1 -1.37 -10.08 -9.43
CA TYR A 1 -1.04 -11.52 -9.25
C TYR A 1 0.05 -12.00 -10.21
N ALA A 2 1.10 -11.20 -10.44
CA ALA A 2 2.12 -11.48 -11.46
C ALA A 2 2.99 -12.73 -11.19
N GLN A 3 3.00 -13.22 -9.94
CA GLN A 3 3.65 -14.47 -9.57
C GLN A 3 2.98 -15.72 -10.18
N PHE A 4 1.74 -15.58 -10.66
CA PHE A 4 0.99 -16.62 -11.33
C PHE A 4 0.88 -16.27 -12.83
N GLY A 5 0.90 -17.28 -13.70
CA GLY A 5 0.78 -17.09 -15.15
C GLY A 5 -0.57 -16.47 -15.55
N PRO A 6 -0.69 -15.99 -16.80
CA PRO A 6 -1.89 -15.31 -17.29
C PRO A 6 -3.17 -16.18 -17.26
N GLU A 7 -3.02 -17.50 -17.23
CA GLU A 7 -4.11 -18.47 -17.11
C GLU A 7 -4.75 -18.50 -15.71
N VAL A 8 -4.10 -17.92 -14.70
CA VAL A 8 -4.58 -17.92 -13.32
C VAL A 8 -5.24 -16.59 -12.99
N THR A 9 -6.54 -16.65 -12.70
CA THR A 9 -7.31 -15.48 -12.28
C THR A 9 -7.17 -15.21 -10.77
N PRO A 10 -7.34 -13.95 -10.32
CA PRO A 10 -7.41 -13.62 -8.89
C PRO A 10 -8.43 -14.48 -8.12
N GLY A 11 -9.60 -14.74 -8.72
CA GLY A 11 -10.65 -15.55 -8.11
C GLY A 11 -10.22 -16.99 -7.83
N GLN A 12 -9.43 -17.60 -8.73
CA GLN A 12 -8.88 -18.95 -8.51
C GLN A 12 -7.89 -18.97 -7.35
N ILE A 13 -7.11 -17.91 -7.18
CA ILE A 13 -6.14 -17.78 -6.08
C ILE A 13 -6.88 -17.63 -4.75
N LEU A 14 -7.88 -16.75 -4.69
CA LEU A 14 -8.72 -16.56 -3.49
C LEU A 14 -9.48 -17.85 -3.11
N ALA A 15 -10.01 -18.58 -4.11
CA ALA A 15 -10.65 -19.87 -3.89
C ALA A 15 -9.65 -20.92 -3.37
N GLY A 16 -8.43 -20.94 -3.90
CA GLY A 16 -7.35 -21.81 -3.42
C GLY A 16 -6.98 -21.52 -1.96
N LEU A 17 -6.89 -20.24 -1.57
CA LEU A 17 -6.64 -19.84 -0.18
C LEU A 17 -7.76 -20.34 0.75
N ARG A 18 -9.03 -20.21 0.36
CA ARG A 18 -10.14 -20.78 1.15
C ARG A 18 -10.07 -22.30 1.25
N ALA A 19 -9.71 -22.98 0.16
CA ALA A 19 -9.61 -24.44 0.13
C ALA A 19 -8.51 -25.01 1.04
N ILE A 20 -7.42 -24.25 1.28
CA ILE A 20 -6.35 -24.65 2.21
C ILE A 20 -6.64 -24.28 3.67
N GLY A 21 -7.79 -23.67 3.95
CA GLY A 21 -8.29 -23.44 5.32
C GLY A 21 -8.28 -21.99 5.82
N PHE A 22 -8.03 -21.00 4.96
CA PHE A 22 -8.21 -19.59 5.35
C PHE A 22 -9.71 -19.25 5.45
N ASP A 23 -10.13 -18.63 6.56
CA ASP A 23 -11.52 -18.17 6.75
C ASP A 23 -11.90 -17.07 5.76
N SER A 24 -10.97 -16.17 5.47
CA SER A 24 -11.16 -15.05 4.53
C SER A 24 -9.87 -14.71 3.80
N ALA A 25 -10.02 -14.31 2.54
CA ALA A 25 -8.97 -13.75 1.70
C ALA A 25 -9.59 -12.65 0.86
N VAL A 26 -8.92 -11.50 0.79
CA VAL A 26 -9.41 -10.30 0.11
C VAL A 26 -8.40 -9.82 -0.92
N ASP A 27 -8.91 -9.23 -2.00
CA ASP A 27 -8.09 -8.60 -3.01
C ASP A 27 -7.76 -7.17 -2.58
N LEU A 28 -6.46 -6.84 -2.53
CA LEU A 28 -6.00 -5.54 -2.05
C LEU A 28 -6.17 -4.42 -3.09
N SER A 29 -6.45 -4.76 -4.36
CA SER A 29 -6.50 -3.81 -5.48
C SER A 29 -7.45 -2.65 -5.22
N PHE A 30 -8.64 -2.94 -4.67
CA PHE A 30 -9.62 -1.90 -4.32
C PHE A 30 -9.09 -0.91 -3.27
N MET A 31 -8.39 -1.40 -2.24
CA MET A 31 -7.80 -0.54 -1.22
C MET A 31 -6.64 0.29 -1.78
N CYS A 32 -5.87 -0.28 -2.70
CA CYS A 32 -4.83 0.47 -3.41
C CYS A 32 -5.42 1.64 -4.22
N GLU A 33 -6.56 1.44 -4.89
CA GLU A 33 -7.25 2.51 -5.63
C GLU A 33 -7.73 3.62 -4.69
N LEU A 34 -8.35 3.25 -3.55
CA LEU A 34 -8.79 4.23 -2.54
C LEU A 34 -7.61 5.04 -1.98
N VAL A 35 -6.51 4.38 -1.63
CA VAL A 35 -5.30 5.05 -1.12
C VAL A 35 -4.67 5.95 -2.19
N ALA A 36 -4.68 5.54 -3.46
CA ALA A 36 -4.21 6.36 -4.56
C ALA A 36 -5.05 7.64 -4.72
N GLY A 37 -6.38 7.52 -4.67
CA GLY A 37 -7.30 8.66 -4.70
C GLY A 37 -7.11 9.60 -3.50
N ALA A 38 -6.96 9.04 -2.30
CA ALA A 38 -6.66 9.83 -1.10
C ALA A 38 -5.30 10.54 -1.20
N THR A 39 -4.30 9.87 -1.80
CA THR A 39 -2.98 10.47 -2.05
C THR A 39 -3.08 11.63 -3.03
N ASP A 40 -3.81 11.47 -4.14
CA ASP A 40 -3.99 12.53 -5.12
C ASP A 40 -4.69 13.76 -4.51
N ALA A 41 -5.78 13.53 -3.76
CA ALA A 41 -6.48 14.57 -3.03
C ALA A 41 -5.54 15.30 -2.04
N TYR A 42 -4.77 14.55 -1.23
CA TYR A 42 -3.78 15.14 -0.34
C TYR A 42 -2.75 15.98 -1.12
N LEU A 43 -2.19 15.47 -2.21
CA LEU A 43 -1.16 16.18 -2.97
C LEU A 43 -1.67 17.49 -3.59
N SER A 44 -2.96 17.59 -3.92
CA SER A 44 -3.56 18.82 -4.46
C SER A 44 -3.68 19.97 -3.47
N GLU A 45 -3.75 19.67 -2.17
CA GLU A 45 -3.97 20.65 -1.11
C GLU A 45 -2.82 20.71 -0.08
N CYS A 46 -1.83 19.81 -0.18
CA CYS A 46 -0.81 19.69 0.85
C CYS A 46 0.19 20.84 0.85
N ASP A 47 0.40 21.40 2.04
CA ASP A 47 1.49 22.31 2.33
C ASP A 47 2.75 21.57 2.80
N GLY A 48 3.84 22.31 2.92
CA GLY A 48 5.10 21.84 3.48
C GLY A 48 6.12 21.38 2.45
N PRO A 49 7.16 20.64 2.89
CA PRO A 49 8.34 20.44 2.08
C PRO A 49 8.12 19.40 0.98
N TRP A 50 8.75 19.66 -0.16
CA TRP A 50 8.80 18.78 -1.32
C TRP A 50 10.24 18.26 -1.50
N PRO A 51 10.43 17.00 -1.94
CA PRO A 51 9.42 16.08 -2.52
C PRO A 51 8.58 15.31 -1.49
N LYS A 52 7.34 14.94 -1.83
CA LYS A 52 6.52 14.04 -0.98
C LYS A 52 6.93 12.57 -1.18
N ILE A 53 7.06 11.82 -0.09
CA ILE A 53 7.56 10.44 -0.07
C ILE A 53 6.44 9.49 0.37
N SER A 54 6.16 8.47 -0.44
CA SER A 54 5.19 7.44 -0.11
C SER A 54 5.64 6.60 1.09
N VAL A 55 4.68 6.26 1.97
CA VAL A 55 4.90 5.44 3.17
C VAL A 55 4.64 3.93 2.94
N THR A 56 4.37 3.54 1.69
CA THR A 56 3.99 2.15 1.34
C THR A 56 5.10 1.12 1.54
N CYS A 57 6.37 1.52 1.43
CA CYS A 57 7.51 0.63 1.59
C CYS A 57 8.10 0.73 3.00
N PRO A 58 7.98 -0.32 3.84
CA PRO A 58 8.51 -0.28 5.21
C PRO A 58 10.03 -0.14 5.25
N ALA A 59 10.75 -0.63 4.22
CA ALA A 59 12.20 -0.46 4.12
C ALA A 59 12.59 1.01 3.94
N VAL A 60 11.83 1.78 3.15
CA VAL A 60 12.06 3.24 2.96
C VAL A 60 11.80 3.98 4.26
N LEU A 61 10.69 3.69 4.95
CA LEU A 61 10.40 4.27 6.27
C LEU A 61 11.51 3.98 7.27
N ARG A 62 11.98 2.73 7.33
CA ARG A 62 13.06 2.33 8.24
C ARG A 62 14.37 3.03 7.92
N LEU A 63 14.69 3.19 6.63
CA LEU A 63 15.88 3.90 6.18
C LEU A 63 15.82 5.38 6.58
N ILE A 64 14.68 6.03 6.38
CA ILE A 64 14.45 7.43 6.78
C ILE A 64 14.58 7.57 8.30
N GLN A 65 13.90 6.73 9.08
CA GLN A 65 13.93 6.79 10.54
C GLN A 65 15.32 6.62 11.14
N ILE A 66 16.19 5.79 10.52
CA ILE A 66 17.53 5.50 11.05
C ILE A 66 18.59 6.45 10.50
N ARG A 67 18.54 6.79 9.21
CA ARG A 67 19.64 7.47 8.51
C ARG A 67 19.33 8.87 8.00
N TYR A 68 18.06 9.20 7.80
CA TYR A 68 17.63 10.49 7.20
C TYR A 68 16.43 11.08 7.95
N PRO A 69 16.51 11.28 9.27
CA PRO A 69 15.37 11.75 10.07
C PRO A 69 14.85 13.13 9.64
N GLU A 70 15.66 13.94 8.96
CA GLU A 70 15.26 15.22 8.34
C GLU A 70 14.20 15.05 7.25
N LEU A 71 14.08 13.86 6.65
CA LEU A 71 13.07 13.55 5.64
C LEU A 71 11.72 13.13 6.24
N LEU A 72 11.59 13.02 7.56
CA LEU A 72 10.32 12.63 8.20
C LEU A 72 9.15 13.57 7.82
N ALA A 73 9.42 14.88 7.71
CA ALA A 73 8.41 15.87 7.31
C ALA A 73 7.95 15.75 5.84
N HIS A 74 8.63 14.95 5.03
CA HIS A 74 8.31 14.71 3.63
C HIS A 74 7.38 13.50 3.44
N LEU A 75 7.13 12.71 4.49
CA LEU A 75 6.29 11.51 4.42
C LEU A 75 4.81 11.88 4.23
N VAL A 76 4.15 11.20 3.29
CA VAL A 76 2.71 11.35 3.07
C VAL A 76 1.95 10.71 4.26
N PRO A 77 1.08 11.45 4.97
CA PRO A 77 0.40 10.98 6.17
C PRO A 77 -0.86 10.16 5.85
N ILE A 78 -0.74 9.17 4.96
CA ILE A 78 -1.84 8.30 4.55
C ILE A 78 -1.45 6.86 4.86
N GLU A 79 -2.35 6.15 5.55
CA GLU A 79 -2.12 4.75 5.91
C GLU A 79 -1.97 3.86 4.66
N THR A 80 -1.16 2.81 4.79
CA THR A 80 -0.91 1.91 3.65
C THR A 80 -2.14 1.03 3.38
N PRO A 81 -2.35 0.56 2.12
CA PRO A 81 -3.48 -0.31 1.81
C PRO A 81 -3.54 -1.55 2.69
N ARG A 82 -2.37 -2.07 3.10
CA ARG A 82 -2.25 -3.24 3.97
C ARG A 82 -2.80 -2.97 5.37
N GLU A 83 -2.50 -1.81 5.96
CA GLU A 83 -3.01 -1.46 7.30
C GLU A 83 -4.53 -1.22 7.27
N LEU A 84 -5.05 -0.66 6.18
CA LEU A 84 -6.49 -0.42 6.03
C LEU A 84 -7.30 -1.69 5.74
N ALA A 85 -6.66 -2.75 5.25
CA ALA A 85 -7.29 -4.03 4.95
C ALA A 85 -7.19 -5.06 6.10
N ALA A 86 -6.51 -4.71 7.19
CA ALA A 86 -6.31 -5.54 8.37
C ALA A 86 -7.54 -5.55 9.28
#